data_AF-A0A9W2YEN1-F1
#
_entry.id   AF-A0A9W2YEN1-F1
#
_cell.length_a   1.000
_cell.length_b   1.000
_cell.length_c   1.000
_cell.angle_alpha   90.00
_cell.angle_beta   90.00
_cell.angle_gamma   90.00
#
_symmetry.space_group_name_H-M   'P 1'
#
loop_
_entity.id
_entity.type
_entity.pdbx_description
1 polymer ?
#
loop_
_entity_poly.entity_id
_entity_poly.type
_entity_poly.pdbx_seq_one_letter_code
_entity_poly.pdbx_strand_id
1 'polypeptide(L)'
;MKVIYELANRGHAFTKVISFSDGCAAQYKGKLNFVDLSFSKEDTNVSIERHYFGSRHGKGPCDAEIGVVKKNATLAIKRRMAIISDAKGLFLWAKEYMTKAEPTSKRTFFLVEQGEINRDRPDRSNEKIRSLQGSRSVHAVRGITPYNIAYRKRSCFCFPCRNSDGSQCLHDEICGSWNMFKLQKQNVVQSQSNLESSLDVSPICSNSKAQTLSSTNQKYIVNSCVIVKYGEIFYPGVVTEVLDDQRRIIFLKRHRNKRDIFVYPEVQDIQLVYADMIVTEVMLIPNGNSLREWRVEGFDF
;
A
#
# COMPACT_ATOMS: atom_id res chain seq x y z
N MET A 1 15.62 -0.29 13.46
CA MET A 1 17.06 0.07 13.38
C MET A 1 17.78 -0.10 14.70
N LYS A 2 17.24 0.34 15.86
CA LYS A 2 17.89 0.14 17.18
C LYS A 2 18.37 -1.29 17.46
N VAL A 3 17.58 -2.32 17.11
CA VAL A 3 18.00 -3.73 17.23
C VAL A 3 19.31 -4.04 16.50
N ILE A 4 19.54 -3.44 15.33
CA ILE A 4 20.77 -3.64 14.55
C ILE A 4 21.96 -3.04 15.29
N TYR A 5 21.83 -1.82 15.83
CA TYR A 5 22.88 -1.19 16.64
C TYR A 5 23.16 -2.00 17.91
N GLU A 6 22.14 -2.51 18.59
CA GLU A 6 22.32 -3.34 19.79
C GLU A 6 23.07 -4.65 19.48
N LEU A 7 22.80 -5.27 18.33
CA LEU A 7 23.53 -6.46 17.91
C LEU A 7 24.96 -6.13 17.48
N ALA A 8 25.17 -4.99 16.81
CA ALA A 8 26.49 -4.49 16.43
C ALA A 8 27.36 -4.19 17.66
N ASN A 9 26.79 -3.53 18.68
CA ASN A 9 27.46 -3.25 19.96
C ASN A 9 27.88 -4.53 20.71
N ARG A 10 27.25 -5.67 20.39
CA ARG A 10 27.61 -6.99 20.93
C ARG A 10 28.65 -7.73 20.08
N GLY A 11 29.25 -7.06 19.09
CA GLY A 11 30.27 -7.62 18.22
C GLY A 11 29.72 -8.43 17.04
N HIS A 12 28.42 -8.34 16.74
CA HIS A 12 27.86 -9.01 15.57
C HIS A 12 27.88 -8.08 14.35
N ALA A 13 28.60 -8.49 13.30
CA ALA A 13 28.59 -7.81 12.01
C ALA A 13 27.53 -8.43 11.08
N PHE A 14 26.72 -7.59 10.43
CA PHE A 14 25.72 -8.02 9.46
C PHE A 14 25.84 -7.17 8.22
N THR A 15 25.77 -7.79 7.04
CA THR A 15 25.68 -7.09 5.75
C THR A 15 24.22 -6.96 5.29
N LYS A 16 23.36 -7.88 5.76
CA LYS A 16 21.97 -8.01 5.34
C LYS A 16 21.07 -8.47 6.48
N VAL A 17 19.88 -7.89 6.55
CA VAL A 17 18.79 -8.31 7.45
C VAL A 17 17.57 -8.65 6.62
N ILE A 18 17.06 -9.87 6.80
CA ILE A 18 15.81 -10.34 6.22
C ILE A 18 14.75 -10.29 7.32
N SER A 19 13.81 -9.35 7.19
CA SER A 19 12.71 -9.17 8.13
C SER A 19 11.42 -9.75 7.55
N PHE A 20 10.80 -10.66 8.28
CA PHE A 20 9.46 -11.14 7.95
C PHE A 20 8.41 -10.32 8.69
N SER A 21 7.31 -10.02 8.01
CA SER A 21 6.18 -9.27 8.56
C SER A 21 4.86 -9.85 8.04
N ASP A 22 3.77 -9.52 8.72
CA ASP A 22 2.40 -9.78 8.25
C ASP A 22 2.18 -9.33 6.81
N GLY A 23 1.15 -9.85 6.15
CA GLY A 23 0.90 -9.52 4.75
C GLY A 23 1.01 -8.03 4.43
N CYS A 24 1.63 -7.70 3.29
CA CYS A 24 1.91 -6.32 2.88
C CYS A 24 0.63 -5.46 2.84
N ALA A 25 -0.50 -6.11 2.55
CA ALA A 25 -1.83 -5.53 2.60
C ALA A 25 -2.26 -5.02 3.98
N ALA A 26 -1.66 -5.46 5.09
CA ALA A 26 -1.87 -4.92 6.44
C ALA A 26 -0.99 -3.69 6.73
N GLN A 27 0.09 -3.52 5.96
CA GLN A 27 1.07 -2.45 6.12
C GLN A 27 0.80 -1.21 5.23
N TYR A 28 -0.27 -1.23 4.42
CA TYR A 28 -0.65 -0.17 3.48
C TYR A 28 -0.89 1.21 4.10
N LYS A 29 -1.17 1.28 5.40
CA LYS A 29 -1.34 2.57 6.12
C LYS A 29 0.00 3.23 6.48
N GLY A 30 1.11 2.51 6.43
CA GLY A 30 2.44 3.02 6.78
C GLY A 30 3.22 3.52 5.56
N LYS A 31 2.92 4.72 5.05
CA LYS A 31 3.71 5.35 3.96
C LYS A 31 5.21 5.44 4.30
N LEU A 32 5.51 5.70 5.58
CA LEU A 32 6.87 5.82 6.09
C LEU A 32 7.64 4.49 6.12
N ASN A 33 6.95 3.35 6.18
CA ASN A 33 7.64 2.06 6.31
C ASN A 33 8.52 1.73 5.11
N PHE A 34 8.10 2.11 3.91
CA PHE A 34 8.90 1.95 2.69
C PHE A 34 10.00 3.01 2.59
N VAL A 35 9.75 4.21 3.08
CA VAL A 35 10.77 5.27 3.16
C VAL A 35 11.87 4.85 4.11
N ASP A 36 11.53 4.47 5.35
CA ASP A 36 12.49 3.96 6.33
C ASP A 36 13.27 2.74 5.81
N LEU A 37 12.63 1.90 4.99
CA LEU A 37 13.33 0.80 4.32
C LEU A 37 14.32 1.29 3.26
N SER A 38 13.99 2.33 2.49
CA SER A 38 14.89 2.92 1.48
C SER A 38 16.13 3.59 2.09
N PHE A 39 16.01 4.11 3.32
CA PHE A 39 17.12 4.72 4.07
C PHE A 39 17.95 3.69 4.87
N SER A 40 17.61 2.40 4.86
CA SER A 40 18.23 1.44 5.79
C SER A 40 19.75 1.35 5.65
N LYS A 41 20.25 1.39 4.41
CA LYS A 41 21.68 1.29 4.11
C LYS A 41 22.42 2.57 4.51
N GLU A 42 21.82 3.74 4.35
CA GLU A 42 22.41 5.01 4.78
C GLU A 42 22.46 5.11 6.30
N ASP A 43 21.37 4.73 6.99
CA ASP A 43 21.28 4.86 8.44
C ASP A 43 22.13 3.84 9.19
N THR A 44 22.15 2.59 8.73
CA THR A 44 22.72 1.46 9.48
C THR A 44 23.92 0.80 8.81
N ASN A 45 24.25 1.18 7.57
CA ASN A 45 25.19 0.46 6.71
C ASN A 45 24.78 -1.01 6.43
N VAL A 46 23.54 -1.39 6.74
CA VAL A 46 22.99 -2.73 6.55
C VAL A 46 21.86 -2.71 5.53
N SER A 47 21.91 -3.63 4.58
CA SER A 47 20.82 -3.82 3.63
C SER A 47 19.64 -4.53 4.31
N ILE A 48 18.45 -3.93 4.26
CA ILE A 48 17.25 -4.55 4.85
C ILE A 48 16.31 -4.96 3.73
N GLU A 49 15.93 -6.23 3.74
CA GLU A 49 14.85 -6.78 2.93
C GLU A 49 13.68 -7.12 3.82
N ARG A 50 12.48 -6.70 3.42
CA ARG A 50 11.25 -7.04 4.10
C ARG A 50 10.44 -7.98 3.25
N HIS A 51 10.09 -9.11 3.85
CA HIS A 51 9.26 -10.15 3.27
C HIS A 51 7.93 -10.22 3.98
N TYR A 52 6.88 -10.42 3.20
CA TYR A 52 5.51 -10.42 3.69
C TYR A 52 4.87 -11.80 3.48
N PHE A 53 4.19 -12.28 4.52
CA PHE A 53 3.39 -13.50 4.43
C PHE A 53 2.17 -13.29 3.52
N GLY A 54 1.68 -14.37 2.91
CA GLY A 54 0.46 -14.29 2.09
C GLY A 54 -0.81 -14.11 2.92
N SER A 55 -0.83 -14.63 4.15
CA SER A 55 -1.91 -14.36 5.09
C SER A 55 -1.76 -12.96 5.69
N ARG A 56 -2.89 -12.25 5.85
CA ARG A 56 -2.94 -10.93 6.52
C ARG A 56 -2.60 -11.00 8.02
N HIS A 57 -2.53 -12.22 8.57
CA HIS A 57 -2.17 -12.53 9.95
C HIS A 57 -1.12 -13.65 9.90
N GLY A 58 0.15 -13.27 9.81
CA GLY A 58 1.28 -14.18 9.88
C GLY A 58 1.72 -14.28 11.33
N LYS A 59 1.27 -15.32 12.05
CA LYS A 59 1.88 -15.62 13.34
C LYS A 59 3.32 -16.04 13.11
N GLY A 60 4.26 -15.32 13.71
CA GLY A 60 5.69 -15.57 13.58
C GLY A 60 6.27 -16.36 14.76
N PRO A 61 7.50 -16.87 14.66
CA PRO A 61 8.23 -17.42 15.80
C PRO A 61 8.32 -16.44 16.98
N CYS A 62 8.31 -15.14 16.70
CA CYS A 62 8.29 -14.09 17.71
C CYS A 62 7.05 -14.14 18.61
N ASP A 63 5.89 -14.55 18.10
CA ASP A 63 4.64 -14.58 18.88
C ASP A 63 4.69 -15.60 20.01
N ALA A 64 5.36 -16.74 19.78
CA ALA A 64 5.55 -17.77 20.80
C ALA A 64 6.39 -17.23 21.97
N GLU A 65 7.53 -16.62 21.69
CA GLU A 65 8.41 -16.05 22.72
C GLU A 65 7.75 -14.89 23.46
N ILE A 66 7.05 -14.00 22.75
CA ILE A 66 6.28 -12.91 23.36
C ILE A 66 5.15 -13.47 24.23
N GLY A 67 4.49 -14.56 23.80
CA GLY A 67 3.48 -15.26 24.58
C GLY A 67 4.02 -15.78 25.91
N VAL A 68 5.22 -16.38 25.90
CA VAL A 68 5.90 -16.84 27.12
C VAL A 68 6.21 -15.67 28.06
N VAL A 69 6.75 -14.56 27.55
CA VAL A 69 7.06 -13.38 28.37
C VAL A 69 5.77 -12.78 28.97
N LYS A 70 4.74 -12.58 28.15
CA LYS A 70 3.45 -12.03 28.60
C LYS A 70 2.77 -12.91 29.64
N LYS A 71 2.76 -14.23 29.42
CA LYS A 71 2.17 -15.20 30.36
C LYS A 71 2.87 -15.15 31.72
N ASN A 72 4.20 -15.17 31.74
CA ASN A 72 4.95 -15.13 33.00
C ASN A 72 4.81 -13.79 33.73
N ALA A 73 4.85 -12.66 33.01
CA ALA A 73 4.62 -11.34 33.60
C ALA A 73 3.21 -11.26 34.23
N THR A 74 2.19 -11.74 33.51
CA THR A 74 0.81 -11.77 34.00
C THR A 74 0.67 -12.65 35.24
N LEU A 75 1.32 -13.82 35.26
CA LEU A 75 1.31 -14.71 36.42
C LEU A 75 2.02 -14.09 37.63
N ALA A 76 3.16 -13.41 37.43
CA ALA A 76 3.88 -12.72 38.49
C ALA A 76 3.03 -11.63 39.14
N ILE A 77 2.31 -10.84 38.33
CA ILE A 77 1.36 -9.82 38.81
C ILE A 77 0.21 -10.48 39.57
N LYS A 78 -0.44 -11.50 38.99
CA LYS A 78 -1.59 -12.20 39.62
C LYS A 78 -1.22 -12.85 40.95
N ARG A 79 0.01 -13.36 41.07
CA ARG A 79 0.54 -13.96 42.30
C ARG A 79 1.08 -12.92 43.29
N ARG A 80 0.98 -11.61 42.98
CA ARG A 80 1.53 -10.51 43.77
C ARG A 80 3.05 -10.63 44.03
N MET A 81 3.77 -11.28 43.11
CA MET A 81 5.23 -11.45 43.17
C MET A 81 5.98 -10.26 42.56
N ALA A 82 5.32 -9.48 41.69
CA ALA A 82 5.88 -8.30 41.06
C ALA A 82 4.80 -7.23 40.83
N ILE A 83 5.20 -5.96 40.92
CA ILE A 83 4.38 -4.82 40.55
C ILE A 83 4.95 -4.27 39.23
N ILE A 84 4.21 -4.48 38.14
CA ILE A 84 4.58 -4.02 36.80
C ILE A 84 3.51 -3.02 36.34
N SER A 85 3.80 -1.74 36.46
CA SER A 85 2.89 -0.63 36.12
C SER A 85 3.28 0.10 34.84
N ASP A 86 4.55 0.00 34.41
CA ASP A 86 5.10 0.72 33.27
C ASP A 86 6.11 -0.12 32.46
N ALA A 87 6.60 0.45 31.35
CA ALA A 87 7.56 -0.22 30.48
C ALA A 87 8.90 -0.49 31.19
N LYS A 88 9.32 0.41 32.08
CA LYS A 88 10.56 0.28 32.85
C LYS A 88 10.47 -0.86 33.85
N GLY A 89 9.37 -0.97 34.58
CA GLY A 89 9.08 -2.07 35.51
C GLY A 89 9.02 -3.42 34.78
N LEU A 90 8.39 -3.48 33.60
CA LEU A 90 8.38 -4.70 32.80
C LEU A 90 9.79 -5.10 32.35
N PHE A 91 10.59 -4.12 31.92
CA PHE A 91 11.98 -4.34 31.52
C PHE A 91 12.83 -4.87 32.68
N LEU A 92 12.77 -4.23 33.85
CA LEU A 92 13.55 -4.63 35.03
C LEU A 92 13.19 -6.06 35.46
N TRP A 93 11.88 -6.35 35.58
CA TRP A 93 11.40 -7.69 35.90
C TRP A 93 11.85 -8.74 34.86
N ALA A 94 11.71 -8.43 33.57
CA ALA A 94 12.11 -9.36 32.52
C ALA A 94 13.63 -9.58 32.49
N LYS A 95 14.41 -8.53 32.76
CA LYS A 95 15.87 -8.61 32.84
C LYS A 95 16.31 -9.54 33.96
N GLU A 96 15.68 -9.45 35.12
CA GLU A 96 16.00 -10.24 36.31
C GLU A 96 15.55 -11.71 36.17
N TYR A 97 14.32 -11.97 35.72
CA TYR A 97 13.71 -13.30 35.80
C TYR A 97 13.60 -14.04 34.47
N MET A 98 13.68 -13.34 33.33
CA MET A 98 13.36 -13.91 32.01
C MET A 98 14.54 -13.92 31.04
N THR A 99 15.65 -13.27 31.38
CA THR A 99 16.89 -13.31 30.59
C THR A 99 17.43 -14.73 30.57
N LYS A 100 17.88 -15.17 29.39
CA LYS A 100 18.50 -16.48 29.22
C LYS A 100 19.84 -16.28 28.52
N ALA A 101 20.89 -16.88 29.07
CA ALA A 101 22.24 -16.82 28.53
C ALA A 101 22.61 -18.02 27.64
N GLU A 102 21.80 -19.08 27.64
CA GLU A 102 22.13 -20.32 26.93
C GLU A 102 22.23 -20.11 25.41
N PRO A 103 23.24 -20.70 24.74
CA PRO A 103 23.46 -20.51 23.29
C PRO A 103 22.24 -20.89 22.43
N THR A 104 21.49 -21.91 22.85
CA THR A 104 20.33 -22.46 22.13
C THR A 104 19.01 -21.75 22.44
N SER A 105 18.97 -20.92 23.49
CA SER A 105 17.75 -20.20 23.93
C SER A 105 18.09 -18.84 24.54
N LYS A 106 18.94 -18.06 23.86
CA LYS A 106 19.37 -16.74 24.34
C LYS A 106 18.21 -15.75 24.30
N ARG A 107 17.87 -15.15 25.45
CA ARG A 107 16.85 -14.10 25.55
C ARG A 107 17.44 -12.90 26.27
N THR A 108 17.38 -11.74 25.62
CA THR A 108 17.85 -10.48 26.19
C THR A 108 16.80 -9.40 26.04
N PHE A 109 16.68 -8.56 27.05
CA PHE A 109 15.80 -7.40 27.05
C PHE A 109 16.64 -6.14 27.02
N PHE A 110 16.15 -5.12 26.31
CA PHE A 110 16.68 -3.77 26.33
C PHE A 110 15.48 -2.81 26.36
N LEU A 111 15.62 -1.73 27.11
CA LEU A 111 14.61 -0.68 27.17
C LEU A 111 14.90 0.33 26.06
N VAL A 112 13.84 0.83 25.44
CA VAL A 112 13.93 2.00 24.57
C VAL A 112 13.29 3.16 25.32
N GLU A 113 14.10 4.11 25.74
CA GLU A 113 13.68 5.30 26.47
C GLU A 113 13.10 6.35 25.53
N GLN A 114 12.32 7.27 26.10
CA GLN A 114 11.77 8.38 25.37
C GLN A 114 12.91 9.30 24.87
N GLY A 115 12.85 9.70 23.60
CA GLY A 115 13.87 10.53 22.97
C GLY A 115 15.00 9.76 22.27
N GLU A 116 15.23 8.48 22.60
CA GLU A 116 16.28 7.69 21.93
C GLU A 116 15.98 7.38 20.46
N ILE A 117 14.70 7.33 20.10
CA ILE A 117 14.26 7.19 18.71
C ILE A 117 13.75 8.54 18.26
N ASN A 118 14.48 9.17 17.33
CA ASN A 118 13.97 10.33 16.64
C ASN A 118 12.79 9.94 15.73
N ARG A 119 11.57 10.27 16.19
CA ARG A 119 10.33 10.05 15.43
C ARG A 119 9.98 11.24 14.54
N ASP A 120 10.47 12.42 14.88
CA ASP A 120 10.25 13.64 14.11
C ASP A 120 11.30 13.75 13.01
N ARG A 121 10.92 13.27 11.83
CA ARG A 121 11.80 13.17 10.66
C ARG A 121 11.15 13.93 9.51
N PRO A 122 11.04 15.28 9.57
CA PRO A 122 10.35 16.10 8.57
C PRO A 122 10.87 15.84 7.15
N ASP A 123 12.17 15.59 7.02
CA ASP A 123 12.80 15.26 5.74
C ASP A 123 12.21 14.02 5.09
N ARG A 124 11.74 13.06 5.89
CA ARG A 124 11.18 11.75 5.50
C ARG A 124 9.67 11.65 5.68
N SER A 125 9.05 12.58 6.41
CA SER A 125 7.61 12.58 6.72
C SER A 125 6.80 13.61 5.94
N ASN A 126 7.46 14.44 5.12
CA ASN A 126 6.79 15.40 4.25
C ASN A 126 5.61 14.78 3.49
N GLU A 127 4.48 15.48 3.50
CA GLU A 127 3.09 15.03 3.25
C GLU A 127 2.80 14.43 1.86
N LYS A 128 3.83 14.31 1.02
CA LYS A 128 3.70 14.09 -0.42
C LYS A 128 4.31 12.78 -0.91
N ILE A 129 4.64 11.84 -0.03
CA ILE A 129 5.20 10.54 -0.42
C ILE A 129 4.12 9.66 -1.07
N ARG A 130 4.36 9.24 -2.32
CA ARG A 130 3.54 8.22 -2.98
C ARG A 130 3.80 6.84 -2.38
N SER A 131 2.72 6.17 -1.97
CA SER A 131 2.78 4.76 -1.60
C SER A 131 2.92 3.87 -2.83
N LEU A 132 3.61 2.74 -2.68
CA LEU A 132 3.64 1.68 -3.69
C LEU A 132 2.21 1.20 -3.98
N GLN A 133 1.72 1.47 -5.20
CA GLN A 133 0.41 1.00 -5.64
C GLN A 133 0.43 -0.52 -5.85
N GLY A 134 -0.68 -1.19 -5.60
CA GLY A 134 -0.73 -2.65 -5.68
C GLY A 134 0.14 -3.38 -4.65
N SER A 135 0.58 -2.70 -3.58
CA SER A 135 1.43 -3.30 -2.53
C SER A 135 0.84 -4.58 -1.91
N ARG A 136 -0.49 -4.78 -1.99
CA ARG A 136 -1.17 -5.98 -1.52
C ARG A 136 -0.67 -7.28 -2.17
N SER A 137 -0.20 -7.24 -3.41
CA SER A 137 0.32 -8.41 -4.14
C SER A 137 1.84 -8.55 -4.05
N VAL A 138 2.50 -7.73 -3.23
CA VAL A 138 3.95 -7.68 -3.10
C VAL A 138 4.35 -8.46 -1.85
N HIS A 139 5.26 -9.42 -2.03
CA HIS A 139 5.73 -10.26 -0.92
C HIS A 139 7.18 -10.00 -0.54
N ALA A 140 7.94 -9.25 -1.33
CA ALA A 140 9.30 -8.85 -0.96
C ALA A 140 9.62 -7.45 -1.46
N VAL A 141 10.22 -6.66 -0.58
CA VAL A 141 10.65 -5.28 -0.84
C VAL A 141 12.03 -5.08 -0.21
N ARG A 142 12.92 -4.38 -0.89
CA ARG A 142 14.24 -4.02 -0.38
C ARG A 142 14.55 -2.54 -0.64
N GLY A 143 15.29 -1.93 0.28
CA GLY A 143 15.85 -0.60 0.09
C GLY A 143 17.05 -0.65 -0.86
N ILE A 144 17.16 0.33 -1.76
CA ILE A 144 18.29 0.46 -2.68
C ILE A 144 19.09 1.71 -2.32
N THR A 145 18.44 2.86 -2.43
CA THR A 145 18.96 4.18 -2.07
C THR A 145 17.79 5.01 -1.51
N PRO A 146 18.05 6.17 -0.89
CA PRO A 146 16.98 7.04 -0.40
C PRO A 146 15.89 7.25 -1.43
N TYR A 147 14.64 6.98 -1.02
CA TYR A 147 13.44 7.04 -1.85
C TYR A 147 13.36 6.05 -3.02
N ASN A 148 14.32 5.14 -3.18
CA ASN A 148 14.28 4.09 -4.20
C ASN A 148 14.22 2.71 -3.53
N ILE A 149 13.17 1.98 -3.86
CA ILE A 149 12.98 0.60 -3.40
C ILE A 149 12.90 -0.32 -4.61
N ALA A 150 13.25 -1.59 -4.39
CA ALA A 150 12.95 -2.66 -5.33
C ALA A 150 11.92 -3.59 -4.71
N TYR A 151 10.96 -4.08 -5.50
CA TYR A 151 9.93 -5.00 -5.03
C TYR A 151 9.69 -6.15 -6.02
N ARG A 152 9.16 -7.26 -5.52
CA ARG A 152 8.77 -8.42 -6.35
C ARG A 152 7.50 -9.08 -5.84
N LYS A 153 6.82 -9.80 -6.74
CA LYS A 153 5.55 -10.45 -6.44
C LYS A 153 5.72 -11.57 -5.42
N ARG A 154 6.75 -12.42 -5.52
CA ARG A 154 6.97 -13.51 -4.55
C ARG A 154 8.35 -13.45 -3.91
N SER A 155 8.43 -13.93 -2.68
CA SER A 155 9.69 -14.11 -1.96
C SER A 155 10.43 -15.35 -2.45
N CYS A 156 11.76 -15.26 -2.51
CA CYS A 156 12.67 -16.39 -2.75
C CYS A 156 13.85 -16.31 -1.78
N PHE A 157 14.31 -17.48 -1.33
CA PHE A 157 15.45 -17.66 -0.42
C PHE A 157 16.45 -18.70 -0.95
N CYS A 158 16.49 -18.88 -2.27
CA CYS A 158 17.57 -19.60 -2.92
C CYS A 158 18.93 -18.96 -2.60
N PHE A 159 20.01 -19.71 -2.81
CA PHE A 159 21.37 -19.27 -2.46
C PHE A 159 21.71 -17.85 -2.98
N PRO A 160 21.47 -17.51 -4.27
CA PRO A 160 21.62 -16.14 -4.79
C PRO A 160 20.84 -15.07 -4.02
N CYS A 161 19.56 -15.35 -3.70
CA CYS A 161 18.68 -14.39 -3.02
C CYS A 161 19.08 -14.18 -1.55
N ARG A 162 19.64 -15.20 -0.90
CA ARG A 162 20.03 -15.13 0.51
C ARG A 162 21.32 -14.33 0.68
N ASN A 163 22.32 -14.61 -0.15
CA ASN A 163 23.66 -14.03 0.00
C ASN A 163 23.82 -12.71 -0.76
N SER A 164 22.92 -12.42 -1.70
CA SER A 164 22.98 -11.22 -2.55
C SER A 164 24.24 -11.18 -3.42
N ASP A 165 24.68 -12.33 -3.91
CA ASP A 165 25.90 -12.54 -4.69
C ASP A 165 25.86 -11.89 -6.10
N GLY A 166 24.86 -11.04 -6.37
CA GLY A 166 24.62 -10.44 -7.69
C GLY A 166 24.09 -11.41 -8.76
N SER A 167 24.07 -12.72 -8.47
CA SER A 167 23.56 -13.75 -9.36
C SER A 167 22.02 -13.73 -9.46
N GLN A 168 21.53 -14.19 -10.61
CA GLN A 168 20.08 -14.25 -10.88
C GLN A 168 19.39 -15.26 -9.97
N CYS A 169 18.14 -14.98 -9.63
CA CYS A 169 17.32 -15.88 -8.83
C CYS A 169 17.12 -17.21 -9.59
N LEU A 170 17.37 -18.35 -8.94
CA LEU A 170 17.13 -19.68 -9.53
C LEU A 170 15.64 -19.92 -9.88
N HIS A 171 14.74 -19.14 -9.30
CA HIS A 171 13.30 -19.25 -9.47
C HIS A 171 12.70 -17.95 -10.02
N ASP A 172 13.43 -17.26 -10.90
CA ASP A 172 13.01 -15.96 -11.46
C ASP A 172 11.66 -16.06 -12.18
N GLU A 173 11.39 -17.15 -12.89
CA GLU A 173 10.12 -17.43 -13.57
C GLU A 173 8.91 -17.38 -12.62
N ILE A 174 9.09 -17.84 -11.38
CA ILE A 174 8.02 -17.91 -10.38
C ILE A 174 7.95 -16.62 -9.56
N CYS A 175 9.11 -16.06 -9.23
CA CYS A 175 9.21 -14.91 -8.31
C CYS A 175 8.99 -13.58 -8.99
N GLY A 176 9.29 -13.53 -10.30
CA GLY A 176 9.44 -12.34 -11.09
C GLY A 176 10.72 -11.57 -10.74
N SER A 177 11.17 -10.77 -11.69
CA SER A 177 12.31 -9.88 -11.50
C SER A 177 11.99 -8.75 -10.52
N TRP A 178 13.04 -8.14 -9.98
CA TRP A 178 12.91 -6.99 -9.09
C TRP A 178 12.47 -5.75 -9.87
N ASN A 179 11.33 -5.18 -9.51
CA ASN A 179 10.80 -3.95 -10.09
C ASN A 179 11.26 -2.76 -9.26
N MET A 180 11.81 -1.75 -9.93
CA MET A 180 12.25 -0.52 -9.28
C MET A 180 11.07 0.44 -9.07
N PHE A 181 11.00 1.06 -7.89
CA PHE A 181 9.99 2.05 -7.56
C PHE A 181 10.59 3.24 -6.84
N LYS A 182 10.27 4.44 -7.35
CA LYS A 182 10.66 5.71 -6.73
C LYS A 182 9.52 6.26 -5.88
N LEU A 183 9.79 6.38 -4.58
CA LEU A 183 8.94 7.02 -3.58
C LEU A 183 9.01 8.55 -3.77
N GLN A 184 8.38 9.10 -4.81
CA GLN A 184 8.43 10.54 -5.09
C GLN A 184 7.61 11.38 -4.08
N LYS A 185 8.09 12.60 -3.82
CA LYS A 185 7.29 13.73 -3.33
C LYS A 185 6.39 14.21 -4.48
N GLN A 186 5.07 14.32 -4.30
CA GLN A 186 4.20 15.07 -5.23
C GLN A 186 4.83 16.44 -5.51
N ASN A 187 5.12 16.73 -6.77
CA ASN A 187 5.22 18.11 -7.22
C ASN A 187 3.79 18.66 -7.18
N VAL A 188 3.58 19.71 -6.38
CA VAL A 188 2.53 20.68 -6.72
C VAL A 188 3.02 21.32 -8.00
N VAL A 189 2.23 21.20 -9.07
CA VAL A 189 2.46 21.93 -10.31
C VAL A 189 2.50 23.41 -9.93
N GLN A 190 3.71 23.99 -9.85
CA GLN A 190 3.87 25.43 -9.91
C GLN A 190 3.66 25.81 -11.37
N SER A 191 2.51 26.40 -11.65
CA SER A 191 2.23 27.14 -12.88
C SER A 191 3.23 28.30 -12.97
N GLN A 192 4.31 28.11 -13.71
CA GLN A 192 5.09 29.22 -14.26
C GLN A 192 4.61 29.46 -15.69
N SER A 193 3.95 30.59 -15.85
CA SER A 193 3.63 31.26 -17.09
C SER A 193 4.91 31.54 -17.88
N ASN A 194 4.98 31.03 -19.11
CA ASN A 194 5.74 31.63 -20.20
C ASN A 194 4.87 31.56 -21.47
N LEU A 195 4.27 32.70 -21.80
CA LEU A 195 3.98 33.16 -23.18
C LEU A 195 5.37 33.33 -23.86
N GLU A 196 5.66 32.96 -25.10
CA GLU A 196 4.90 33.19 -26.33
C GLU A 196 5.19 32.14 -27.44
N SER A 197 4.14 31.89 -28.24
CA SER A 197 4.07 31.65 -29.70
C SER A 197 4.95 30.57 -30.37
N SER A 198 4.46 29.66 -31.20
CA SER A 198 3.15 29.53 -31.87
C SER A 198 3.02 28.17 -32.59
N LEU A 199 1.81 27.57 -32.51
CA LEU A 199 1.12 26.71 -33.52
C LEU A 199 1.82 25.38 -33.92
N ASP A 200 1.28 24.17 -33.74
CA ASP A 200 -0.08 23.63 -33.91
C ASP A 200 -0.27 22.35 -33.07
N VAL A 201 -1.34 22.26 -32.26
CA VAL A 201 -2.00 20.97 -31.97
C VAL A 201 -3.50 21.23 -31.87
N SER A 202 -4.20 20.84 -32.92
CA SER A 202 -5.66 20.94 -33.05
C SER A 202 -6.38 19.93 -32.14
N PRO A 203 -7.64 20.21 -31.76
CA PRO A 203 -8.45 19.38 -30.88
C PRO A 203 -8.94 18.13 -31.61
N ILE A 204 -8.73 16.95 -31.03
CA ILE A 204 -9.32 15.72 -31.55
C ILE A 204 -10.77 15.62 -31.07
N CYS A 205 -11.70 16.11 -31.89
CA CYS A 205 -12.85 15.32 -32.35
C CYS A 205 -13.75 16.09 -33.33
N SER A 206 -14.19 15.34 -34.35
CA SER A 206 -15.26 15.58 -35.33
C SER A 206 -14.97 16.42 -36.58
N ASN A 207 -14.85 15.74 -37.72
CA ASN A 207 -15.99 15.61 -38.64
C ASN A 207 -15.71 14.67 -39.82
N SER A 208 -16.54 13.65 -39.99
CA SER A 208 -16.91 13.17 -41.33
C SER A 208 -18.34 12.66 -41.31
N LYS A 209 -19.20 13.35 -42.06
CA LYS A 209 -20.57 12.93 -42.38
C LYS A 209 -20.54 11.67 -43.24
N ALA A 210 -21.42 10.74 -42.86
CA ALA A 210 -22.17 9.77 -43.67
C ALA A 210 -21.45 9.01 -44.79
N GLN A 211 -21.23 7.72 -44.56
CA GLN A 211 -21.58 6.68 -45.54
C GLN A 211 -22.07 5.42 -44.82
N THR A 212 -23.19 4.93 -45.32
CA THR A 212 -24.11 3.91 -44.84
C THR A 212 -23.49 2.52 -44.83
N LEU A 213 -23.61 1.76 -43.73
CA LEU A 213 -24.17 0.38 -43.68
C LEU A 213 -24.06 -0.25 -42.26
N SER A 214 -25.23 -0.63 -41.72
CA SER A 214 -25.51 -1.76 -40.81
C SER A 214 -24.93 -1.86 -39.38
N SER A 215 -25.87 -2.17 -38.47
CA SER A 215 -25.82 -2.74 -37.10
C SER A 215 -25.48 -1.86 -35.89
N THR A 216 -26.33 -1.99 -34.86
CA THR A 216 -26.77 -0.94 -33.94
C THR A 216 -26.14 -1.01 -32.54
N ASN A 217 -24.87 -1.40 -32.38
CA ASN A 217 -24.38 -1.88 -31.07
C ASN A 217 -23.10 -1.24 -30.46
N GLN A 218 -22.77 0.01 -30.81
CA GLN A 218 -21.49 0.63 -30.39
C GLN A 218 -21.61 1.96 -29.63
N LYS A 219 -22.67 2.17 -28.85
CA LYS A 219 -22.93 3.49 -28.23
C LYS A 219 -22.10 3.80 -26.96
N TYR A 220 -21.63 2.80 -26.21
CA TYR A 220 -20.99 3.01 -24.90
C TYR A 220 -19.63 2.31 -24.82
N ILE A 221 -18.56 3.09 -24.61
CA ILE A 221 -17.17 2.63 -24.56
C ILE A 221 -16.67 2.50 -23.11
N VAL A 222 -15.52 1.85 -22.93
CA VAL A 222 -14.85 1.75 -21.61
C VAL A 222 -14.52 3.15 -21.09
N ASN A 223 -14.77 3.38 -19.81
CA ASN A 223 -14.71 4.65 -19.07
C ASN A 223 -15.83 5.67 -19.36
N SER A 224 -16.82 5.34 -20.21
CA SER A 224 -18.04 6.15 -20.30
C SER A 224 -18.80 6.11 -18.98
N CYS A 225 -19.24 7.29 -18.52
CA CYS A 225 -20.07 7.43 -17.34
C CYS A 225 -21.53 7.44 -17.78
N VAL A 226 -22.33 6.51 -17.27
CA VAL A 226 -23.66 6.21 -17.80
C VAL A 226 -24.71 6.20 -16.70
N ILE A 227 -25.95 6.46 -17.07
CA ILE A 227 -27.13 6.27 -16.23
C ILE A 227 -27.85 5.00 -16.64
N VAL A 228 -28.03 4.09 -15.67
CA VAL A 228 -28.82 2.87 -15.84
C VAL A 228 -30.15 3.04 -15.12
N LYS A 229 -31.25 2.70 -15.79
CA LYS A 229 -32.59 2.70 -15.18
C LYS A 229 -32.94 1.28 -14.72
N TYR A 230 -33.23 1.12 -13.43
CA TYR A 230 -33.81 -0.10 -12.85
C TYR A 230 -35.16 0.26 -12.21
N GLY A 231 -36.25 -0.24 -12.77
CA GLY A 231 -37.60 0.19 -12.35
C GLY A 231 -37.77 1.69 -12.59
N GLU A 232 -38.20 2.45 -11.57
CA GLU A 232 -38.30 3.93 -11.63
C GLU A 232 -37.08 4.66 -11.04
N ILE A 233 -35.98 3.95 -10.76
CA ILE A 233 -34.80 4.52 -10.10
C ILE A 233 -33.62 4.55 -11.08
N PHE A 234 -32.90 5.66 -11.08
CA PHE A 234 -31.71 5.88 -11.90
C PHE A 234 -30.43 5.70 -11.09
N TYR A 235 -29.48 4.95 -11.65
CA TYR A 235 -28.22 4.62 -11.01
C TYR A 235 -27.07 5.08 -11.91
N PRO A 236 -26.23 6.04 -11.46
CA PRO A 236 -25.04 6.42 -12.18
C PRO A 236 -23.95 5.36 -11.99
N GLY A 237 -23.24 5.04 -13.07
CA GLY A 237 -22.13 4.09 -13.04
C GLY A 237 -21.11 4.36 -14.13
N VAL A 238 -19.98 3.65 -14.06
CA VAL A 238 -18.90 3.75 -15.05
C VAL A 238 -18.73 2.41 -15.75
N VAL A 239 -18.72 2.43 -17.08
CA VAL A 239 -18.48 1.24 -17.90
C VAL A 239 -17.01 0.85 -17.77
N THR A 240 -16.74 -0.34 -17.27
CA THR A 240 -15.37 -0.87 -17.15
C THR A 240 -15.01 -1.83 -18.27
N GLU A 241 -15.99 -2.56 -18.80
CA GLU A 241 -15.80 -3.53 -19.87
C GLU A 241 -17.01 -3.53 -20.80
N VAL A 242 -16.75 -3.71 -22.09
CA VAL A 242 -17.75 -3.85 -23.15
C VAL A 242 -17.74 -5.30 -23.62
N LEU A 243 -18.87 -6.00 -23.48
CA LEU A 243 -19.05 -7.39 -23.86
C LEU A 243 -20.23 -7.44 -24.82
N ASP A 244 -20.05 -7.65 -26.12
CA ASP A 244 -21.12 -7.71 -27.13
C ASP A 244 -22.34 -6.79 -26.81
N ASP A 245 -23.41 -7.35 -26.25
CA ASP A 245 -24.68 -6.67 -25.93
C ASP A 245 -24.79 -6.16 -24.47
N GLN A 246 -23.80 -6.47 -23.64
CA GLN A 246 -23.71 -6.15 -22.22
C GLN A 246 -22.56 -5.19 -21.89
N ARG A 247 -22.70 -4.46 -20.80
CA ARG A 247 -21.69 -3.56 -20.26
C ARG A 247 -21.47 -3.92 -18.81
N ARG A 248 -20.21 -4.10 -18.43
CA ARG A 248 -19.82 -4.25 -17.03
C ARG A 248 -19.75 -2.86 -16.43
N ILE A 249 -20.61 -2.57 -15.46
CA ILE A 249 -20.74 -1.23 -14.88
C ILE A 249 -20.40 -1.31 -13.39
N ILE A 250 -19.56 -0.40 -12.93
CA ILE A 250 -19.38 -0.13 -11.50
C ILE A 250 -20.35 0.99 -11.12
N PHE A 251 -21.33 0.67 -10.28
CA PHE A 251 -22.29 1.65 -9.80
C PHE A 251 -21.68 2.58 -8.73
N LEU A 252 -22.01 3.86 -8.86
CA LEU A 252 -21.69 4.87 -7.85
C LEU A 252 -22.79 4.91 -6.79
N LYS A 253 -22.38 5.14 -5.55
CA LYS A 253 -23.28 5.28 -4.41
C LYS A 253 -23.52 6.76 -4.11
N ARG A 254 -24.77 7.15 -3.90
CA ARG A 254 -25.10 8.51 -3.45
C ARG A 254 -24.51 8.77 -2.05
N HIS A 255 -23.89 9.93 -1.86
CA HIS A 255 -23.28 10.33 -0.60
C HIS A 255 -24.37 10.54 0.46
N ARG A 256 -24.16 10.03 1.68
CA ARG A 256 -25.20 10.03 2.74
C ARG A 256 -25.74 11.42 3.09
N ASN A 257 -24.88 12.43 3.07
CA ASN A 257 -25.21 13.79 3.55
C ASN A 257 -25.37 14.82 2.42
N LYS A 258 -25.11 14.45 1.17
CA LYS A 258 -25.09 15.39 0.04
C LYS A 258 -25.79 14.75 -1.15
N ARG A 259 -26.96 15.28 -1.53
CA ARG A 259 -27.88 14.62 -2.48
C ARG A 259 -27.34 14.55 -3.91
N ASP A 260 -26.44 15.47 -4.28
CA ASP A 260 -25.95 15.63 -5.66
C ASP A 260 -24.53 15.08 -5.85
N ILE A 261 -24.02 14.34 -4.86
CA ILE A 261 -22.66 13.80 -4.87
C ILE A 261 -22.70 12.28 -4.81
N PHE A 262 -21.91 11.67 -5.68
CA PHE A 262 -21.77 10.24 -5.83
C PHE A 262 -20.33 9.82 -5.57
N VAL A 263 -20.15 8.66 -4.93
CA VAL A 263 -18.86 8.11 -4.53
C VAL A 263 -18.78 6.65 -4.94
N TYR A 264 -17.57 6.15 -5.19
CA TYR A 264 -17.40 4.71 -5.35
C TYR A 264 -17.75 3.99 -4.03
N PRO A 265 -18.51 2.89 -4.08
CA PRO A 265 -18.83 2.12 -2.88
C PRO A 265 -17.58 1.44 -2.30
N GLU A 266 -17.55 1.23 -0.97
CA GLU A 266 -16.41 0.59 -0.28
C GLU A 266 -16.14 -0.84 -0.77
N VAL A 267 -17.21 -1.53 -1.19
CA VAL A 267 -17.19 -2.79 -1.94
C VAL A 267 -17.72 -2.45 -3.33
N GLN A 268 -16.96 -2.76 -4.38
CA GLN A 268 -17.37 -2.46 -5.75
C GLN A 268 -18.70 -3.16 -6.06
N ASP A 269 -19.71 -2.37 -6.43
CA ASP A 269 -20.99 -2.87 -6.92
C ASP A 269 -20.90 -2.98 -8.44
N ILE A 270 -20.47 -4.17 -8.89
CA ILE A 270 -20.22 -4.45 -10.31
C ILE A 270 -21.36 -5.30 -10.83
N GLN A 271 -22.02 -4.84 -11.89
CA GLN A 271 -23.10 -5.60 -12.52
C GLN A 271 -22.93 -5.61 -14.05
N LEU A 272 -23.44 -6.66 -14.67
CA LEU A 272 -23.57 -6.77 -16.12
C LEU A 272 -24.94 -6.23 -16.51
N VAL A 273 -24.96 -5.21 -17.35
CA VAL A 273 -26.16 -4.47 -17.75
C VAL A 273 -26.29 -4.53 -19.26
N TYR A 274 -27.46 -4.84 -19.78
CA TYR A 274 -27.72 -4.79 -21.21
C TYR A 274 -27.70 -3.34 -21.73
N ALA A 275 -27.23 -3.14 -22.96
CA ALA A 275 -27.06 -1.79 -23.53
C ALA A 275 -28.37 -0.98 -23.61
N ASP A 276 -29.52 -1.65 -23.67
CA ASP A 276 -30.86 -1.05 -23.70
C ASP A 276 -31.32 -0.48 -22.35
N MET A 277 -30.76 -0.97 -21.23
CA MET A 277 -31.02 -0.44 -19.89
C MET A 277 -30.24 0.84 -19.60
N ILE A 278 -29.29 1.21 -20.47
CA ILE A 278 -28.51 2.44 -20.37
C ILE A 278 -29.27 3.57 -21.05
N VAL A 279 -29.70 4.54 -20.24
CA VAL A 279 -30.52 5.68 -20.69
C VAL A 279 -29.68 6.69 -21.45
N THR A 280 -28.58 7.14 -20.85
CA THR A 280 -27.71 8.18 -21.42
C THR A 280 -26.31 8.13 -20.82
N GLU A 281 -25.37 8.75 -21.53
CA GLU A 281 -24.06 9.13 -21.00
C GLU A 281 -24.19 10.44 -20.22
N VAL A 282 -23.40 10.58 -19.15
CA VAL A 282 -23.34 11.76 -18.29
C VAL A 282 -21.90 12.14 -18.01
N MET A 283 -21.66 13.41 -17.71
CA MET A 283 -20.32 13.86 -17.29
C MET A 283 -20.19 13.84 -15.77
N LEU A 284 -19.10 13.25 -15.27
CA LEU A 284 -18.73 13.28 -13.86
C LEU A 284 -17.73 14.42 -13.60
N ILE A 285 -18.16 15.41 -12.83
CA ILE A 285 -17.31 16.52 -12.40
C ILE A 285 -16.75 16.19 -11.02
N PRO A 286 -15.42 16.22 -10.82
CA PRO A 286 -14.84 16.02 -9.50
C PRO A 286 -15.30 17.11 -8.54
N ASN A 287 -15.79 16.72 -7.37
CA ASN A 287 -16.24 17.64 -6.34
C ASN A 287 -15.05 18.08 -5.47
N GLY A 288 -14.51 19.27 -5.75
CA GLY A 288 -13.35 19.82 -5.05
C GLY A 288 -12.03 19.08 -5.37
N ASN A 289 -11.09 19.06 -4.43
CA ASN A 289 -9.76 18.44 -4.63
C ASN A 289 -9.75 16.90 -4.48
N SER A 290 -10.92 16.27 -4.33
CA SER A 290 -11.04 14.83 -4.12
C SER A 290 -11.41 14.11 -5.40
N LEU A 291 -10.55 13.21 -5.89
CA LEU A 291 -10.84 12.29 -7.00
C LEU A 291 -11.82 11.15 -6.61
N ARG A 292 -12.51 11.28 -5.47
CA ARG A 292 -13.39 10.24 -4.91
C ARG A 292 -14.84 10.67 -4.81
N GLU A 293 -15.14 11.95 -4.97
CA GLU A 293 -16.48 12.52 -4.95
C GLU A 293 -16.76 13.13 -6.31
N TRP A 294 -17.88 12.76 -6.91
CA TRP A 294 -18.28 13.20 -8.24
C TRP A 294 -19.66 13.83 -8.19
N ARG A 295 -19.84 14.95 -8.89
CA ARG A 295 -21.14 15.50 -9.23
C ARG A 295 -21.49 15.05 -10.65
N VAL A 296 -22.70 14.57 -10.86
CA VAL A 296 -23.19 14.23 -12.20
C VAL A 296 -23.83 15.49 -12.78
N GLU A 297 -23.40 15.90 -13.97
CA GLU A 297 -23.97 17.06 -14.67
C GLU A 297 -24.96 16.62 -15.76
N GLY A 298 -26.04 17.40 -15.93
CA GLY A 298 -27.04 17.17 -16.99
C GLY A 298 -28.08 16.09 -16.67
N PHE A 299 -28.21 15.66 -15.40
CA PHE A 299 -29.21 14.69 -14.99
C PHE A 299 -29.66 14.94 -13.54
N ASP A 300 -30.97 15.11 -13.32
CA ASP A 300 -31.57 15.31 -12.00
C ASP A 300 -32.00 13.95 -11.40
N PHE A 301 -31.63 13.67 -10.14
CA PHE A 301 -31.81 12.37 -9.46
C PHE A 301 -32.63 12.40 -8.18
#